data_AF-A0A074U4S1-F1
#
_entry.id   AF-A0A074U4S1-F1
#
_cell.length_a   1.000
_cell.length_b   1.000
_cell.length_c   1.000
_cell.angle_alpha   90.00
_cell.angle_beta   90.00
_cell.angle_gamma   90.00
#
_symmetry.space_group_name_H-M   'P 1'
#
loop_
_entity.id
_entity.type
_entity.pdbx_description
1 polymer ?
#
loop_
_entity_poly.entity_id
_entity_poly.type
_entity_poly.pdbx_seq_one_letter_code
_entity_poly.pdbx_strand_id
1 'polypeptide(L)'
;MRATEEQPLISDGLLAEFANPDFNAQRGEFDASTRALLAIALPEICNELLSWRQTAAQQPLALALALRSEAIATRVADARCTIRAANPIPSDILTDACETLLRHSTDAAERAAASDVLAQLQQAA
;
A
#
# COMPACT_ATOMS: atom_id res chain seq x y z
N MET A 1 5.99 -13.69 -29.09
CA MET A 1 5.04 -14.26 -28.12
C MET A 1 4.70 -13.18 -27.13
N ARG A 2 3.43 -12.74 -27.10
CA ARG A 2 2.94 -11.86 -26.02
C ARG A 2 2.98 -12.69 -24.74
N ALA A 3 3.72 -12.23 -23.73
CA ALA A 3 3.59 -12.77 -22.40
C ALA A 3 2.13 -12.54 -22.00
N THR A 4 1.37 -13.63 -21.86
CA THR A 4 0.17 -13.62 -21.04
C THR A 4 0.62 -13.14 -19.68
N GLU A 5 0.13 -11.98 -19.25
CA GLU A 5 0.24 -11.54 -17.86
C GLU A 5 -0.52 -12.59 -17.04
N GLU A 6 0.16 -13.67 -16.65
CA GLU A 6 -0.34 -14.62 -15.67
C GLU A 6 -0.64 -13.82 -14.41
N GLN A 7 -1.91 -13.77 -14.02
CA GLN A 7 -2.28 -13.18 -12.74
C GLN A 7 -1.43 -13.84 -11.64
N PRO A 8 -0.83 -13.06 -10.74
CA PRO A 8 -0.03 -13.63 -9.66
C PRO A 8 -0.91 -14.59 -8.87
N LEU A 9 -0.39 -15.79 -8.61
CA LEU A 9 -1.10 -16.80 -7.82
C LEU A 9 -1.27 -16.29 -6.38
N ILE A 10 -0.30 -15.49 -5.93
CA ILE A 10 -0.30 -14.82 -4.64
C ILE A 10 -0.84 -13.39 -4.78
N SER A 11 -1.94 -13.09 -4.09
CA SER A 11 -2.46 -11.73 -3.94
C SER A 11 -1.84 -11.00 -2.75
N ASP A 12 -1.86 -9.66 -2.76
CA ASP A 12 -1.42 -8.83 -1.63
C ASP A 12 -2.20 -9.14 -0.33
N GLY A 13 -3.49 -9.47 -0.46
CA GLY A 13 -4.32 -9.89 0.68
C GLY A 13 -3.81 -11.19 1.30
N LEU A 14 -3.46 -12.18 0.47
CA LEU A 14 -2.90 -13.45 0.94
C LEU A 14 -1.52 -13.25 1.59
N LEU A 15 -0.68 -12.35 1.05
CA LEU A 15 0.58 -11.98 1.69
C LEU A 15 0.37 -11.32 3.04
N ALA A 16 -0.61 -10.42 3.16
CA ALA A 16 -0.94 -9.77 4.42
C ALA A 16 -1.40 -10.77 5.50
N GLU A 17 -2.20 -11.77 5.11
CA GLU A 17 -2.61 -12.87 5.99
C GLU A 17 -1.43 -13.72 6.44
N PHE A 18 -0.50 -14.07 5.53
CA PHE A 18 0.71 -14.81 5.90
C PHE A 18 1.72 -13.99 6.71
N ALA A 19 1.73 -12.67 6.55
CA ALA A 19 2.59 -11.77 7.31
C ALA A 19 2.09 -11.55 8.74
N ASN A 20 0.78 -11.67 8.99
CA ASN A 20 0.16 -11.57 10.30
C ASN A 20 -0.66 -12.82 10.64
N PRO A 21 0.00 -13.98 10.79
CA PRO A 21 -0.69 -15.21 11.14
C PRO A 21 -1.30 -15.10 12.54
N ASP A 22 -2.52 -15.62 12.69
CA ASP A 22 -3.13 -15.75 14.01
C ASP A 22 -2.38 -16.75 14.90
N PHE A 23 -2.77 -16.83 16.18
CA PHE A 23 -2.10 -17.69 17.15
C PHE A 23 -2.05 -19.17 16.74
N ASN A 24 -3.09 -19.68 16.08
CA ASN A 24 -3.18 -21.08 15.67
C ASN A 24 -2.29 -21.35 14.45
N ALA A 25 -2.32 -20.46 13.47
CA ALA A 25 -1.47 -20.50 12.29
C ALA A 25 0.02 -20.43 12.67
N GLN A 26 0.39 -19.59 13.64
CA GLN A 26 1.76 -19.53 14.17
C GLN A 26 2.23 -20.85 14.78
N ARG A 27 1.31 -21.60 15.41
CA ARG A 27 1.60 -22.93 15.99
C ARG A 27 1.52 -24.06 14.96
N GLY A 28 1.20 -23.75 13.70
CA GLY A 28 0.97 -24.75 12.65
C GLY A 28 -0.30 -25.58 12.87
N GLU A 29 -1.20 -25.11 13.73
CA GLU A 29 -2.46 -25.78 14.08
C GLU A 29 -3.53 -25.43 13.05
N PHE A 30 -3.45 -26.10 11.91
CA PHE A 30 -4.42 -26.01 10.82
C PHE A 30 -5.38 -27.21 10.86
N ASP A 31 -6.65 -26.97 10.53
CA ASP A 31 -7.62 -28.05 10.35
C ASP A 31 -7.21 -28.99 9.19
N ALA A 32 -7.84 -30.17 9.10
CA ALA A 32 -7.47 -31.17 8.10
C ALA A 32 -7.66 -30.69 6.65
N SER A 33 -8.72 -29.92 6.37
CA SER A 33 -8.97 -29.35 5.04
C SER A 33 -7.92 -28.30 4.68
N THR A 34 -7.62 -27.39 5.59
CA THR A 34 -6.64 -26.31 5.38
C THR A 34 -5.24 -26.88 5.19
N ARG A 35 -4.85 -27.91 5.95
CA ARG A 35 -3.56 -28.60 5.73
C ARG A 35 -3.46 -29.25 4.36
N ALA A 36 -4.53 -29.90 3.89
CA ALA A 36 -4.53 -30.53 2.58
C ALA A 36 -4.39 -29.49 1.46
N LEU A 37 -5.09 -28.36 1.57
CA LEU A 37 -4.98 -27.24 0.63
C LEU A 37 -3.57 -26.64 0.64
N LEU A 38 -3.03 -26.32 1.82
CA LEU A 38 -1.68 -25.77 1.96
C LEU A 38 -0.62 -26.74 1.43
N ALA A 39 -0.74 -28.04 1.66
CA ALA A 39 0.22 -29.02 1.14
C ALA A 39 0.30 -29.02 -0.40
N ILE A 40 -0.80 -28.71 -1.08
CA ILE A 40 -0.85 -28.62 -2.54
C ILE A 40 -0.36 -27.25 -3.01
N ALA A 41 -0.78 -26.16 -2.36
CA ALA A 41 -0.50 -24.80 -2.82
C ALA A 41 0.87 -24.25 -2.39
N LEU A 42 1.41 -24.68 -1.24
CA LEU A 42 2.66 -24.15 -0.68
C LEU A 42 3.87 -24.24 -1.63
N PRO A 43 4.08 -25.34 -2.40
CA PRO A 43 5.17 -25.40 -3.36
C PRO A 43 5.09 -24.29 -4.42
N GLU A 44 3.90 -24.02 -4.95
CA GLU A 44 3.67 -22.98 -5.96
C GLU A 44 3.85 -21.58 -5.35
N ILE A 45 3.29 -21.36 -4.15
CA ILE A 45 3.46 -20.12 -3.38
C ILE A 45 4.96 -19.85 -3.14
N CYS A 46 5.71 -20.84 -2.65
CA CYS A 46 7.14 -20.70 -2.40
C CYS A 46 7.94 -20.39 -3.67
N ASN A 47 7.61 -21.03 -4.80
CA ASN A 47 8.27 -20.79 -6.07
C ASN A 47 8.03 -19.37 -6.57
N GLU A 48 6.80 -18.89 -6.47
CA GLU A 48 6.48 -17.50 -6.83
C GLU A 48 7.27 -16.54 -5.93
N LEU A 49 7.22 -16.69 -4.60
CA LEU A 49 7.97 -15.84 -3.67
C LEU A 49 9.48 -15.82 -3.93
N LEU A 50 10.07 -16.98 -4.26
CA LEU A 50 11.48 -17.07 -4.61
C LEU A 50 11.79 -16.35 -5.93
N SER A 51 10.92 -16.46 -6.93
CA SER A 51 11.05 -15.76 -8.22
C SER A 51 10.96 -14.24 -8.05
N TRP A 52 10.01 -13.78 -7.23
CA TRP A 52 9.90 -12.37 -6.83
C TRP A 52 11.17 -11.88 -6.14
N ARG A 53 11.71 -12.65 -5.19
CA ARG A 53 12.95 -12.31 -4.48
C ARG A 53 14.16 -12.24 -5.42
N GLN A 54 14.26 -13.14 -6.39
CA GLN A 54 15.33 -13.12 -7.39
C GLN A 54 15.21 -11.92 -8.32
N THR A 55 14.00 -11.62 -8.80
CA THR A 55 13.72 -10.45 -9.64
C THR A 55 14.06 -9.15 -8.89
N ALA A 56 13.63 -9.04 -7.64
CA ALA A 56 13.96 -7.93 -6.74
C ALA A 56 15.48 -7.75 -6.57
N ALA A 57 16.22 -8.84 -6.38
CA ALA A 57 17.67 -8.79 -6.23
C ALA A 57 18.40 -8.37 -7.51
N GLN A 58 17.86 -8.72 -8.68
CA GLN A 58 18.42 -8.35 -9.98
C GLN A 58 18.08 -6.92 -10.40
N GLN A 59 16.99 -6.35 -9.87
CA GLN A 59 16.49 -5.02 -10.24
C GLN A 59 16.21 -4.13 -9.02
N PRO A 60 17.21 -3.90 -8.14
CA PRO A 60 16.99 -3.18 -6.88
C PRO A 60 16.51 -1.74 -7.10
N LEU A 61 16.95 -1.08 -8.18
CA LEU A 61 16.52 0.28 -8.51
C LEU A 61 15.05 0.33 -8.94
N ALA A 62 14.60 -0.61 -9.77
CA ALA A 62 13.22 -0.66 -10.25
C ALA A 62 12.27 -0.92 -9.07
N LEU A 63 12.63 -1.84 -8.17
CA LEU A 63 11.89 -2.09 -6.95
C LEU A 63 11.83 -0.86 -6.04
N ALA A 64 12.97 -0.19 -5.82
CA ALA A 64 13.01 1.01 -4.99
C ALA A 64 12.11 2.14 -5.55
N LEU A 65 12.06 2.29 -6.88
CA LEU A 65 11.17 3.24 -7.53
C LEU A 65 9.69 2.86 -7.40
N ALA A 66 9.37 1.57 -7.57
CA ALA A 66 8.00 1.06 -7.40
C ALA A 66 7.51 1.27 -5.96
N LEU A 67 8.29 0.85 -4.96
CA LEU A 67 7.98 1.04 -3.53
C LEU A 67 7.83 2.52 -3.17
N ARG A 68 8.68 3.39 -3.74
CA ARG A 68 8.56 4.84 -3.55
C ARG A 68 7.27 5.37 -4.15
N SER A 69 6.91 4.93 -5.35
CA SER A 69 5.66 5.34 -6.00
C SER A 69 4.44 4.93 -5.19
N GLU A 70 4.43 3.70 -4.68
CA GLU A 70 3.36 3.17 -3.84
C GLU A 70 3.26 3.92 -2.50
N ALA A 71 4.40 4.19 -1.85
CA ALA A 71 4.43 4.97 -0.62
C ALA A 71 3.89 6.40 -0.85
N ILE A 72 4.19 7.02 -1.98
CA ILE A 72 3.63 8.33 -2.35
C ILE A 72 2.12 8.23 -2.57
N ALA A 73 1.64 7.21 -3.28
CA ALA A 73 0.23 7.00 -3.52
C ALA A 73 -0.56 6.81 -2.21
N THR A 74 -0.02 6.03 -1.28
CA THR A 74 -0.59 5.81 0.06
C THR A 74 -0.68 7.12 0.83
N ARG A 75 0.40 7.90 0.88
CA ARG A 75 0.42 9.21 1.55
C ARG A 75 -0.61 10.18 0.98
N VAL A 76 -0.79 10.20 -0.33
CA VAL A 76 -1.83 11.03 -0.99
C VAL A 76 -3.23 10.54 -0.61
N ALA A 77 -3.46 9.22 -0.57
CA ALA A 77 -4.74 8.66 -0.14
C ALA A 77 -5.06 9.00 1.32
N ASP A 78 -4.08 8.89 2.22
CA ASP A 78 -4.22 9.23 3.64
C ASP A 78 -4.52 10.72 3.83
N ALA A 79 -3.84 11.61 3.09
CA ALA A 79 -4.12 13.04 3.13
C ALA A 79 -5.56 13.36 2.70
N ARG A 80 -6.07 12.69 1.65
CA ARG A 80 -7.47 12.81 1.20
C ARG A 80 -8.45 12.33 2.27
N CYS A 81 -8.18 11.19 2.89
CA CYS A 81 -9.00 10.65 3.97
C CYS A 81 -9.05 11.60 5.17
N THR A 82 -7.89 12.17 5.54
CA THR A 82 -7.76 13.13 6.63
C THR A 82 -8.61 14.35 6.39
N ILE A 83 -8.53 14.97 5.20
CA ILE A 83 -9.31 16.17 4.85
C ILE A 83 -10.83 15.89 4.82
N ARG A 84 -11.22 14.66 4.46
CA ARG A 84 -12.64 14.25 4.41
C ARG A 84 -13.20 13.79 5.75
N ALA A 85 -12.39 13.77 6.82
CA ALA A 85 -12.82 13.31 8.13
C ALA A 85 -13.96 14.19 8.68
N ALA A 86 -14.94 13.56 9.34
CA ALA A 86 -16.16 14.23 9.81
C ALA A 86 -15.97 15.10 11.08
N ASN A 87 -14.81 15.00 11.73
CA ASN A 87 -14.51 15.72 12.97
C ASN A 87 -13.71 17.00 12.70
N PRO A 88 -13.72 17.98 13.63
CA PRO A 88 -12.81 19.11 13.55
C PRO A 88 -11.37 18.61 13.46
N ILE A 89 -10.71 18.92 12.35
CA ILE A 89 -9.32 18.54 12.10
C ILE A 89 -8.44 19.60 12.76
N PRO A 90 -7.48 19.22 13.62
CA PRO A 90 -6.46 20.13 14.11
C PRO A 90 -5.73 20.84 12.96
N SER A 91 -5.45 22.14 13.11
CA SER A 91 -4.91 22.96 12.02
C SER A 91 -3.56 22.47 11.50
N ASP A 92 -2.71 21.95 12.39
CA ASP A 92 -1.42 21.32 12.07
C ASP A 92 -1.60 20.07 11.18
N ILE A 93 -2.53 19.20 11.53
CA ILE A 93 -2.84 17.99 10.75
C ILE A 93 -3.42 18.36 9.38
N LEU A 94 -4.27 19.39 9.33
CA LEU A 94 -4.83 19.89 8.07
C LEU A 94 -3.75 20.52 7.18
N THR A 95 -2.81 21.28 7.76
CA THR A 95 -1.66 21.83 7.05
C THR A 95 -0.80 20.73 6.43
N ASP A 96 -0.42 19.72 7.21
CA ASP A 96 0.40 18.59 6.73
C ASP A 96 -0.28 17.82 5.59
N ALA A 97 -1.60 17.62 5.68
CA ALA A 97 -2.38 16.97 4.63
C ALA A 97 -2.41 17.80 3.34
N CYS A 98 -2.67 19.11 3.44
CA CYS A 98 -2.67 20.01 2.29
C CYS A 98 -1.29 20.14 1.64
N GLU A 99 -0.21 20.21 2.42
CA GLU A 99 1.16 20.21 1.89
C GLU A 99 1.50 18.90 1.16
N THR A 100 1.05 17.77 1.71
CA THR A 100 1.21 16.46 1.08
C THR A 100 0.53 16.41 -0.29
N LEU A 101 -0.69 16.94 -0.39
CA LEU A 101 -1.40 17.02 -1.69
C LEU A 101 -0.71 17.96 -2.67
N LEU A 102 -0.24 19.13 -2.22
CA LEU A 102 0.50 20.07 -3.08
C LEU A 102 1.75 19.45 -3.70
N ARG A 103 2.48 18.65 -2.92
CA ARG A 103 3.76 18.08 -3.33
C ARG A 103 3.62 16.82 -4.19
N HIS A 104 2.54 16.06 -3.99
CA HIS A 104 2.46 14.69 -4.51
C HIS A 104 1.20 14.37 -5.32
N SER A 105 0.14 15.19 -5.25
CA SER A 105 -1.04 14.94 -6.08
C SER A 105 -0.76 15.25 -7.55
N THR A 106 -1.26 14.39 -8.43
CA THR A 106 -1.27 14.60 -9.89
C THR A 106 -2.45 15.45 -10.35
N ASP A 107 -3.46 15.69 -9.49
CA ASP A 107 -4.65 16.48 -9.82
C ASP A 107 -4.39 17.98 -9.58
N ALA A 108 -4.59 18.80 -10.61
CA ALA A 108 -4.41 20.24 -10.52
C ALA A 108 -5.47 20.93 -9.67
N ALA A 109 -6.73 20.46 -9.70
CA ALA A 109 -7.81 21.03 -8.90
C ALA A 109 -7.60 20.74 -7.41
N GLU A 110 -7.16 19.53 -7.08
CA GLU A 110 -6.83 19.15 -5.71
C GLU A 110 -5.67 20.01 -5.15
N ARG A 111 -4.63 20.26 -5.95
CA ARG A 111 -3.52 21.14 -5.56
C ARG A 111 -3.98 22.59 -5.37
N ALA A 112 -4.82 23.11 -6.27
CA ALA A 112 -5.37 24.46 -6.12
C ALA A 112 -6.18 24.61 -4.83
N ALA A 113 -7.10 23.67 -4.56
CA ALA A 113 -7.89 23.66 -3.34
C ALA A 113 -7.02 23.56 -2.08
N ALA A 114 -5.98 22.72 -2.08
CA ALA A 114 -5.04 22.62 -0.97
C ALA A 114 -4.27 23.94 -0.73
N SER A 115 -3.89 24.64 -1.79
CA SER A 115 -3.27 25.97 -1.69
C SER A 115 -4.21 27.00 -1.06
N ASP A 116 -5.48 27.01 -1.46
CA ASP A 116 -6.47 27.95 -0.94
C ASP A 116 -6.74 27.71 0.55
N VAL A 117 -6.84 26.45 0.97
CA VAL A 117 -7.02 26.08 2.39
C VAL A 117 -5.82 26.52 3.22
N LEU A 118 -4.58 26.31 2.75
CA LEU A 118 -3.39 26.78 3.46
C LEU A 118 -3.36 28.31 3.61
N ALA A 119 -3.76 29.05 2.58
CA ALA A 119 -3.86 30.50 2.65
C ALA A 119 -4.91 30.96 3.68
N GLN A 120 -6.04 30.27 3.77
CA GLN A 120 -7.07 30.55 4.78
C GLN A 120 -6.58 30.27 6.20
N LEU A 121 -5.86 29.17 6.41
CA LEU A 121 -5.30 28.83 7.72
C LEU A 121 -4.27 29.86 8.19
N GLN A 122 -3.44 30.38 7.29
CA GLN A 122 -2.45 31.43 7.61
C GLN A 122 -3.08 32.78 7.96
N GLN A 123 -4.27 33.08 7.44
CA GLN A 123 -5.00 34.31 7.76
C GLN A 123 -5.78 34.22 9.08
N ALA A 124 -6.05 32.99 9.55
CA ALA A 124 -6.81 32.71 10.77
C ALA A 124 -5.94 32.50 12.02
N ALA A 125 -4.62 32.36 11.85
CA ALA A 125 -3.62 32.21 12.91
C ALA A 125 -3.12 33.58 13.42
#